data_AF-A0A7U9SAS1-F1
#
_entry.id   AF-A0A7U9SAS1-F1
#
_cell.length_a   1.000
_cell.length_b   1.000
_cell.length_c   1.000
_cell.angle_alpha   90.00
_cell.angle_beta   90.00
_cell.angle_gamma   90.00
#
_symmetry.space_group_name_H-M   'P 1'
#
loop_
_entity.id
_entity.type
_entity.pdbx_description
1 polymer ?
#
loop_
_entity_poly.entity_id
_entity_poly.type
_entity_poly.pdbx_seq_one_letter_code
_entity_poly.pdbx_strand_id
1 'polypeptide(L)'
;MCREFTKSVQNLALRVGNSCHGRKLQDCMAPLEEYYCRAENGKETRTGILWLLERIQYPEQMEGLLRVQEQMISVYAARGMPGNQEIYTLFDLVAMKPQSADFLLYLVYSLYECYQEKTAGLLMHLLNTALPAWGLPEDSLPEQKCGVVDLLLRKIQNLVGNSNHIFSYLCRVFGDREFTMLPTDGDEHMGGFRPYFVTRRDGRWVYKPRDMRADFFTLEMIRFANTIFPPELALPTGEIILLDDHTGLMQFAEHVQDMAKDQVPDYFRKLGGLFCLAKLLGISDLHEENIMATAEGPVIIDAECAFLLSVVEPRNFSDLLFGHVIHVFNDGILCNATFEAGGQVPAFYSQSEYFCQGYQTAARCLMDNMEAVLNKYMKILGSACSIRIVPVPTADFYGDICSYYMDSSGREQEILSRRNLILSGLEQILYQMHLLFSPKQAAARAIEQGELKPDILERCLANDFYYSQIPLLRLRYCLSGPCQVTVDGISFWEVTESRQPQQIRSILESAICWMAEPNAYEMVRQKAEGR
;
A
#
# COMPACT_ATOMS: atom_id res chain seq x y z
N MET A 1 13.51 35.82 17.60
CA MET A 1 14.04 34.78 16.71
C MET A 1 13.57 34.89 15.25
N CYS A 2 12.30 35.23 14.92
CA CYS A 2 11.91 35.49 13.51
C CYS A 2 12.63 36.67 12.83
N ARG A 3 13.02 37.74 13.56
CA ARG A 3 13.75 38.88 12.96
C ARG A 3 15.20 38.58 12.56
N GLU A 4 15.83 37.56 13.13
CA GLU A 4 17.20 37.16 12.75
C GLU A 4 17.20 36.23 11.54
N PHE A 5 16.20 35.37 11.38
CA PHE A 5 16.01 34.60 10.15
C PHE A 5 15.65 35.51 8.96
N THR A 6 14.75 36.48 9.17
CA THR A 6 14.47 37.52 8.18
C THR A 6 15.69 38.39 7.88
N LYS A 7 16.54 38.72 8.88
CA LYS A 7 17.81 39.44 8.65
C LYS A 7 18.86 38.58 7.96
N SER A 8 18.92 37.27 8.17
CA SER A 8 19.86 36.37 7.50
C SER A 8 19.47 36.13 6.04
N VAL A 9 18.17 35.97 5.77
CA VAL A 9 17.62 35.90 4.41
C VAL A 9 17.69 37.26 3.72
N GLN A 10 17.43 38.37 4.42
CA GLN A 10 17.65 39.72 3.90
C GLN A 10 19.12 40.03 3.70
N ASN A 11 20.04 39.53 4.53
CA ASN A 11 21.48 39.67 4.34
C ASN A 11 21.99 38.81 3.18
N LEU A 12 21.37 37.66 2.92
CA LEU A 12 21.61 36.86 1.72
C LEU A 12 21.09 37.60 0.49
N ALA A 13 19.86 38.11 0.53
CA ALA A 13 19.25 38.94 -0.51
C ALA A 13 19.93 40.31 -0.70
N LEU A 14 20.57 40.87 0.34
CA LEU A 14 21.37 42.10 0.30
C LEU A 14 22.79 41.81 -0.17
N ARG A 15 23.37 40.63 0.11
CA ARG A 15 24.64 40.21 -0.48
C ARG A 15 24.47 39.89 -1.97
N VAL A 16 23.34 39.30 -2.35
CA VAL A 16 22.96 39.11 -3.75
C VAL A 16 22.59 40.46 -4.39
N GLY A 17 21.76 41.28 -3.74
CA GLY A 17 21.28 42.57 -4.26
C GLY A 17 22.31 43.71 -4.30
N ASN A 18 23.20 43.83 -3.31
CA ASN A 18 24.25 44.86 -3.30
C ASN A 18 25.47 44.47 -4.14
N SER A 19 25.61 43.19 -4.52
CA SER A 19 26.63 42.75 -5.49
C SER A 19 26.16 42.89 -6.94
N CYS A 20 24.87 43.20 -7.17
CA CYS A 20 24.27 43.39 -8.50
C CYS A 20 24.32 44.82 -9.04
N HIS A 21 24.92 45.78 -8.32
CA HIS A 21 25.28 47.08 -8.92
C HIS A 21 26.65 46.98 -9.58
N GLY A 22 26.67 46.51 -10.83
CA GLY A 22 27.83 46.56 -11.72
C GLY A 22 28.62 45.26 -11.91
N ARG A 23 28.20 44.13 -11.33
CA ARG A 23 28.74 42.80 -11.68
C ARG A 23 27.71 41.97 -12.44
N LYS A 24 28.19 41.06 -13.29
CA LYS A 24 27.32 40.12 -14.01
C LYS A 24 26.63 39.23 -12.98
N LEU A 25 25.35 38.92 -13.20
CA LEU A 25 24.55 38.01 -12.36
C LEU A 25 25.29 36.69 -12.05
N GLN A 26 26.17 36.26 -12.97
CA GLN A 26 27.10 35.11 -12.82
C GLN A 26 27.97 35.17 -11.55
N ASP A 27 28.43 36.36 -11.15
CA ASP A 27 29.37 36.53 -10.03
C ASP A 27 28.69 36.48 -8.64
N CYS A 28 27.36 36.66 -8.58
CA CYS A 28 26.59 36.69 -7.32
C CYS A 28 26.03 35.32 -6.92
N MET A 29 25.99 34.38 -7.86
CA MET A 29 25.48 33.03 -7.65
C MET A 29 26.57 32.05 -7.21
N ALA A 30 27.84 32.33 -7.50
CA ALA A 30 28.96 31.46 -7.14
C ALA A 30 28.99 31.08 -5.63
N PRO A 31 28.68 31.97 -4.66
CA PRO A 31 28.64 31.59 -3.24
C PRO A 31 27.42 30.73 -2.86
N LEU A 32 26.31 30.84 -3.60
CA LEU A 32 25.10 30.03 -3.42
C LEU A 32 25.29 28.65 -4.06
N GLU A 33 25.85 28.59 -5.27
CA GLU A 33 26.33 27.37 -5.92
C GLU A 33 27.36 26.66 -5.02
N GLU A 34 28.34 27.37 -4.46
CA GLU A 34 29.33 26.81 -3.53
C GLU A 34 28.71 26.34 -2.20
N TYR A 35 27.61 26.97 -1.75
CA TYR A 35 26.90 26.58 -0.53
C TYR A 35 26.06 25.33 -0.72
N TYR A 36 25.37 25.19 -1.85
CA TYR A 36 24.60 23.99 -2.20
C TYR A 36 25.49 22.82 -2.63
N CYS A 37 26.65 23.11 -3.22
CA CYS A 37 27.64 22.09 -3.60
C CYS A 37 28.62 21.73 -2.46
N ARG A 38 28.59 22.42 -1.31
CA ARG A 38 29.47 22.11 -0.18
C ARG A 38 29.00 20.85 0.55
N ALA A 39 29.77 19.79 0.36
CA ALA A 39 29.64 18.52 1.05
C ALA A 39 29.74 18.69 2.58
N GLU A 40 28.64 18.43 3.29
CA GLU A 40 28.75 17.98 4.67
C GLU A 40 29.20 16.50 4.64
N ASN A 41 30.43 16.24 5.10
CA ASN A 41 31.00 14.90 5.30
C ASN A 41 31.40 14.08 4.05
N GLY A 42 31.81 14.73 2.95
CA GLY A 42 32.42 14.03 1.81
C GLY A 42 31.44 13.26 0.91
N LYS A 43 30.13 13.46 1.10
CA LYS A 43 29.10 13.16 0.10
C LYS A 43 28.52 14.48 -0.37
N GLU A 44 28.44 14.70 -1.68
CA GLU A 44 27.78 15.87 -2.26
C GLU A 44 26.32 15.92 -1.77
N THR A 45 25.94 16.94 -0.99
CA THR A 45 24.57 17.08 -0.50
C THR A 45 23.69 17.71 -1.57
N ARG A 46 23.17 16.86 -2.45
CA ARG A 46 22.15 17.15 -3.45
C ARG A 46 20.76 17.28 -2.83
N THR A 47 20.56 18.19 -1.88
CA THR A 47 19.32 18.25 -1.07
C THR A 47 18.95 19.69 -0.68
N GLY A 48 19.31 20.68 -1.49
CA GLY A 48 19.24 22.09 -1.08
C GLY A 48 17.88 22.59 -0.59
N ILE A 49 16.76 22.18 -1.21
CA ILE A 49 15.41 22.52 -0.73
C ILE A 49 15.08 21.78 0.56
N LEU A 50 15.43 20.49 0.64
CA LEU A 50 15.11 19.62 1.78
C LEU A 50 15.85 20.05 3.05
N TRP A 51 17.14 20.37 2.92
CA TRP A 51 17.95 20.93 4.00
C TRP A 51 17.38 22.25 4.53
N LEU A 52 16.80 23.08 3.64
CA LEU A 52 16.13 24.31 4.07
C LEU A 52 14.78 24.03 4.76
N LEU A 53 14.01 23.05 4.28
CA LEU A 53 12.75 22.61 4.92
C LEU A 53 12.97 22.10 6.34
N GLU A 54 14.04 21.35 6.59
CA GLU A 54 14.41 20.85 7.93
C GLU A 54 14.69 21.97 8.94
N ARG A 55 14.99 23.18 8.47
CA ARG A 55 15.28 24.34 9.33
C ARG A 55 14.07 25.26 9.54
N ILE A 56 12.91 24.92 8.98
CA ILE A 56 11.67 25.67 9.16
C ILE A 56 11.02 25.27 10.48
N GLN A 57 10.86 26.24 11.37
CA GLN A 57 10.22 26.07 12.67
C GLN A 57 8.78 26.61 12.70
N TYR A 58 8.41 27.46 11.74
CA TYR A 58 7.11 28.12 11.70
C TYR A 58 6.57 28.26 10.27
N PRO A 59 5.25 28.13 10.04
CA PRO A 59 4.64 28.25 8.70
C PRO A 59 4.98 29.53 7.95
N GLU A 60 5.16 30.66 8.63
CA GLU A 60 5.49 31.94 7.98
C GLU A 60 6.89 31.96 7.37
N GLN A 61 7.81 31.11 7.87
CA GLN A 61 9.15 30.97 7.31
C GLN A 61 9.13 30.23 5.97
N MET A 62 8.14 29.36 5.76
CA MET A 62 7.98 28.58 4.53
C MET A 62 7.66 29.47 3.33
N GLU A 63 6.74 30.43 3.48
CA GLU A 63 6.41 31.38 2.40
C GLU A 63 7.62 32.22 1.97
N GLY A 64 8.47 32.60 2.93
CA GLY A 64 9.75 33.25 2.67
C GLY A 64 10.72 32.36 1.89
N LEU A 65 10.81 31.07 2.27
CA LEU A 65 11.64 30.09 1.57
C LEU A 65 11.20 29.92 0.11
N LEU A 66 9.91 29.71 -0.15
CA LEU A 66 9.40 29.49 -1.51
C LEU A 66 9.76 30.64 -2.46
N ARG A 67 9.66 31.90 -2.00
CA ARG A 67 10.04 33.07 -2.81
C ARG A 67 11.53 33.09 -3.17
N VAL A 68 12.40 32.70 -2.24
CA VAL A 68 13.84 32.61 -2.51
C VAL A 68 14.12 31.49 -3.51
N GLN A 69 13.40 30.37 -3.40
CA GLN A 69 13.52 29.24 -4.32
C GLN A 69 13.12 29.61 -5.75
N GLU A 70 11.95 30.23 -5.91
CA GLU A 70 11.43 30.69 -7.20
C GLU A 70 12.45 31.57 -7.95
N GLN A 71 13.10 32.49 -7.22
CA GLN A 71 14.14 33.34 -7.78
C GLN A 71 15.38 32.55 -8.20
N MET A 72 15.88 31.64 -7.38
CA MET A 72 17.05 30.81 -7.74
C MET A 72 16.78 29.96 -8.97
N ILE A 73 15.60 29.34 -9.03
CA ILE A 73 15.12 28.57 -10.16
C ILE A 73 15.20 29.38 -11.46
N SER A 74 14.70 30.62 -11.45
CA SER A 74 14.71 31.48 -12.64
C SER A 74 16.13 31.71 -13.17
N VAL A 75 17.10 31.77 -12.26
CA VAL A 75 18.52 31.96 -12.59
C VAL A 75 19.15 30.66 -13.14
N TYR A 76 18.81 29.51 -12.57
CA TYR A 76 19.29 28.21 -13.05
C TYR A 76 18.75 27.87 -14.44
N ALA A 77 17.45 28.09 -14.67
CA ALA A 77 16.82 27.89 -15.98
C ALA A 77 17.49 28.74 -17.08
N ALA A 78 17.96 29.94 -16.73
CA ALA A 78 18.64 30.84 -17.67
C ALA A 78 20.10 30.45 -17.98
N ARG A 79 20.75 29.58 -17.18
CA ARG A 79 22.18 29.28 -17.31
C ARG A 79 22.50 27.95 -18.00
N GLY A 80 21.57 26.99 -18.01
CA GLY A 80 21.82 25.62 -18.47
C GLY A 80 22.77 24.87 -17.53
N MET A 81 22.38 23.70 -17.04
CA MET A 81 23.19 22.98 -16.05
C MET A 81 24.38 22.24 -16.68
N PRO A 82 25.56 22.21 -16.02
CA PRO A 82 26.63 21.27 -16.33
C PRO A 82 26.28 19.87 -15.81
N GLY A 83 26.36 18.88 -16.69
CA GLY A 83 26.16 17.47 -16.36
C GLY A 83 27.28 16.96 -15.45
N ASN A 84 26.87 16.39 -14.31
CA ASN A 84 27.32 15.09 -13.81
C ASN A 84 26.89 14.97 -12.34
N GLN A 85 25.87 14.13 -12.11
CA GLN A 85 25.85 13.05 -11.11
C GLN A 85 24.40 12.70 -10.70
N GLU A 86 24.15 11.40 -10.55
CA GLU A 86 22.86 10.71 -10.56
C GLU A 86 22.00 10.81 -9.29
N ILE A 87 21.59 12.00 -8.87
CA ILE A 87 20.41 12.15 -7.98
C ILE A 87 19.72 13.47 -8.36
N TYR A 88 18.53 13.39 -8.95
CA TYR A 88 17.74 14.59 -9.24
C TYR A 88 17.05 15.05 -7.95
N THR A 89 17.46 16.22 -7.51
CA THR A 89 16.82 17.01 -6.47
C THR A 89 15.56 17.67 -7.01
N LEU A 90 14.75 18.25 -6.12
CA LEU A 90 13.66 19.10 -6.55
C LEU A 90 14.15 20.28 -7.44
N PHE A 91 15.39 20.76 -7.26
CA PHE A 91 15.96 21.77 -8.15
C PHE A 91 16.19 21.25 -9.56
N ASP A 92 16.66 20.02 -9.71
CA ASP A 92 16.91 19.43 -11.02
C ASP A 92 15.58 19.23 -11.76
N LEU A 93 14.52 18.82 -11.06
CA LEU A 93 13.16 18.73 -11.63
C LEU A 93 12.66 20.08 -12.13
N VAL A 94 12.87 21.13 -11.34
CA VAL A 94 12.48 22.47 -11.76
C VAL A 94 13.33 22.95 -12.95
N ALA A 95 14.63 22.67 -12.97
CA ALA A 95 15.49 23.02 -14.11
C ALA A 95 15.07 22.29 -15.39
N MET A 96 14.59 21.05 -15.27
CA MET A 96 14.09 20.25 -16.39
C MET A 96 12.70 20.69 -16.87
N LYS A 97 11.82 21.19 -15.99
CA LYS A 97 10.52 21.80 -16.35
C LYS A 97 10.32 23.18 -15.69
N PRO A 98 10.99 24.23 -16.20
CA PRO A 98 10.93 25.58 -15.61
C PRO A 98 9.52 26.16 -15.52
N GLN A 99 8.68 25.90 -16.53
CA GLN A 99 7.27 26.33 -16.54
C GLN A 99 6.41 25.73 -15.41
N SER A 100 6.88 24.69 -14.72
CA SER A 100 6.17 24.06 -13.58
C SER A 100 6.73 24.45 -12.21
N ALA A 101 7.67 25.41 -12.15
CA ALA A 101 8.38 25.81 -10.93
C ALA A 101 7.45 26.27 -9.80
N ASP A 102 6.55 27.21 -10.08
CA ASP A 102 5.65 27.78 -9.07
C ASP A 102 4.72 26.70 -8.51
N PHE A 103 4.25 25.81 -9.38
CA PHE A 103 3.42 24.68 -9.01
C PHE A 103 4.18 23.69 -8.11
N LEU A 104 5.43 23.38 -8.44
CA LEU A 104 6.31 22.55 -7.62
C LEU A 104 6.49 23.13 -6.20
N LEU A 105 6.76 24.43 -6.11
CA LEU A 105 6.90 25.13 -4.85
C LEU A 105 5.61 25.12 -4.03
N TYR A 106 4.46 25.29 -4.69
CA TYR A 106 3.15 25.16 -4.05
C TYR A 106 2.90 23.74 -3.51
N LEU A 107 3.30 22.70 -4.24
CA LEU A 107 3.17 21.32 -3.76
C LEU A 107 4.01 21.08 -2.50
N VAL A 108 5.25 21.59 -2.46
CA VAL A 108 6.11 21.51 -1.26
C VAL A 108 5.49 22.25 -0.08
N TYR A 109 4.95 23.45 -0.31
CA TYR A 109 4.22 24.20 0.72
C TYR A 109 3.06 23.42 1.30
N SER A 110 2.26 22.82 0.43
CA SER A 110 1.08 22.06 0.83
C SER A 110 1.46 20.81 1.63
N LEU A 111 2.56 20.15 1.28
CA LEU A 111 3.12 19.08 2.11
C LEU A 111 3.56 19.61 3.48
N TYR A 112 4.19 20.79 3.53
CA TYR A 112 4.56 21.42 4.80
C TYR A 112 3.36 21.71 5.69
N GLU A 113 2.26 22.22 5.13
CA GLU A 113 1.04 22.44 5.90
C GLU A 113 0.48 21.15 6.51
N CYS A 114 0.55 20.03 5.78
CA CYS A 114 0.09 18.72 6.24
C CYS A 114 1.03 18.07 7.26
N TYR A 115 2.34 18.13 7.02
CA TYR A 115 3.34 17.23 7.62
C TYR A 115 4.43 17.93 8.41
N GLN A 116 4.53 19.26 8.32
CA GLN A 116 5.43 20.09 9.11
C GLN A 116 6.89 19.56 9.04
N GLU A 117 7.52 19.27 10.18
CA GLU A 117 8.89 18.77 10.28
C GLU A 117 9.13 17.45 9.52
N LYS A 118 8.07 16.68 9.19
CA LYS A 118 8.18 15.42 8.43
C LYS A 118 8.21 15.61 6.91
N THR A 119 8.01 16.83 6.43
CA THR A 119 7.93 17.16 5.00
C THR A 119 9.18 16.78 4.22
N ALA A 120 10.37 17.06 4.77
CA ALA A 120 11.63 16.76 4.10
C ALA A 120 11.81 15.24 3.90
N GLY A 121 11.55 14.46 4.95
CA GLY A 121 11.60 13.00 4.89
C GLY A 121 10.61 12.43 3.86
N LEU A 122 9.40 12.99 3.80
CA LEU A 122 8.37 12.57 2.86
C LEU A 122 8.74 12.88 1.41
N LEU A 123 9.28 14.08 1.14
CA LEU A 123 9.79 14.43 -0.18
C LEU A 123 10.96 13.54 -0.59
N MET A 124 11.89 13.26 0.32
CA MET A 124 12.99 12.33 0.07
C MET A 124 12.49 10.92 -0.25
N HIS A 125 11.50 10.44 0.50
CA HIS A 125 10.86 9.16 0.21
C HIS A 125 10.29 9.17 -1.21
N LEU A 126 9.48 10.15 -1.59
CA LEU A 126 8.88 10.23 -2.93
C LEU A 126 9.92 10.29 -4.07
N LEU A 127 10.97 11.08 -3.86
CA LEU A 127 12.10 11.12 -4.81
C LEU A 127 12.73 9.73 -4.92
N ASN A 128 13.01 9.08 -3.79
CA ASN A 128 13.59 7.74 -3.72
C ASN A 128 12.68 6.65 -4.28
N THR A 129 11.36 6.78 -4.22
CA THR A 129 10.41 5.82 -4.80
C THR A 129 10.34 5.94 -6.32
N ALA A 130 10.50 7.15 -6.86
CA ALA A 130 10.54 7.35 -8.30
C ALA A 130 11.93 7.13 -8.92
N LEU A 131 12.99 7.24 -8.12
CA LEU A 131 14.40 7.10 -8.49
C LEU A 131 14.78 5.74 -9.12
N PRO A 132 14.27 4.57 -8.69
CA PRO A 132 14.53 3.29 -9.33
C PRO A 132 14.14 3.25 -10.81
N ALA A 133 13.21 4.11 -11.24
CA ALA A 133 12.82 4.25 -12.65
C ALA A 133 13.86 5.04 -13.49
N TRP A 134 14.93 5.57 -12.89
CA TRP A 134 15.86 6.51 -13.52
C TRP A 134 17.13 5.86 -14.07
N GLY A 135 17.11 4.55 -14.34
CA GLY A 135 18.15 3.85 -15.10
C GLY A 135 18.24 4.31 -16.57
N LEU A 136 18.15 5.62 -16.81
CA LEU A 136 18.21 6.27 -18.11
C LEU A 136 19.68 6.53 -18.45
N PRO A 137 20.21 5.94 -19.54
CA PRO A 137 21.53 6.27 -20.06
C PRO A 137 21.70 7.78 -20.25
N GLU A 138 22.93 8.31 -20.12
CA GLU A 138 23.23 9.74 -20.33
C GLU A 138 22.62 10.28 -21.65
N ASP A 139 22.61 9.43 -22.68
CA ASP A 139 22.12 9.68 -24.05
C ASP A 139 20.59 9.60 -24.23
N SER A 140 19.82 9.44 -23.15
CA SER A 140 18.35 9.35 -23.24
C SER A 140 17.74 10.62 -23.81
N LEU A 141 16.74 10.46 -24.69
CA LEU A 141 16.08 11.58 -25.38
C LEU A 141 15.42 12.53 -24.37
N PRO A 142 15.36 13.85 -24.65
CA PRO A 142 14.71 14.82 -23.77
C PRO A 142 13.26 14.46 -23.39
N GLU A 143 12.53 13.82 -24.29
CA GLU A 143 11.15 13.38 -24.08
C GLU A 143 11.03 12.32 -22.97
N GLN A 144 11.97 11.38 -22.92
CA GLN A 144 12.03 10.34 -21.89
C GLN A 144 12.32 10.95 -20.51
N LYS A 145 13.27 11.90 -20.46
CA LYS A 145 13.58 12.64 -19.23
C LYS A 145 12.37 13.47 -18.75
N CYS A 146 11.60 14.06 -19.66
CA CYS A 146 10.36 14.79 -19.33
C CYS A 146 9.25 13.89 -18.77
N GLY A 147 9.11 12.66 -19.27
CA GLY A 147 8.11 11.70 -18.78
C GLY A 147 8.31 11.33 -17.31
N VAL A 148 9.56 11.13 -16.90
CA VAL A 148 9.92 10.89 -15.50
C VAL A 148 9.56 12.07 -14.59
N VAL A 149 9.84 13.30 -15.03
CA VAL A 149 9.47 14.50 -14.26
C VAL A 149 7.95 14.56 -14.09
N ASP A 150 7.19 14.25 -15.14
CA ASP A 150 5.73 14.21 -15.07
C ASP A 150 5.21 13.15 -14.09
N LEU A 151 5.80 11.96 -14.09
CA LEU A 151 5.48 10.89 -13.13
C LEU A 151 5.62 11.40 -11.69
N LEU A 152 6.76 12.02 -11.38
CA LEU A 152 7.04 12.57 -10.05
C LEU A 152 6.07 13.69 -9.64
N LEU A 153 5.86 14.66 -10.54
CA LEU A 153 4.95 15.77 -10.30
C LEU A 153 3.56 15.27 -9.92
N ARG A 154 3.08 14.23 -10.59
CA ARG A 154 1.78 13.64 -10.29
C ARG A 154 1.73 12.88 -8.99
N LYS A 155 2.78 12.11 -8.65
CA LYS A 155 2.86 11.45 -7.33
C LYS A 155 2.78 12.46 -6.20
N ILE A 156 3.53 13.57 -6.29
CA ILE A 156 3.47 14.64 -5.30
C ILE A 156 2.08 15.31 -5.27
N GLN A 157 1.51 15.60 -6.44
CA GLN A 157 0.17 16.19 -6.55
C GLN A 157 -0.90 15.32 -5.90
N ASN A 158 -0.91 14.01 -6.18
CA ASN A 158 -1.85 13.06 -5.59
C ASN A 158 -1.67 13.01 -4.08
N LEU A 159 -0.42 12.88 -3.61
CA LEU A 159 -0.14 12.85 -2.18
C LEU A 159 -0.68 14.11 -1.50
N VAL A 160 -0.36 15.30 -1.99
CA VAL A 160 -0.86 16.57 -1.43
C VAL A 160 -2.39 16.61 -1.42
N GLY A 161 -3.01 16.34 -2.57
CA GLY A 161 -4.46 16.40 -2.72
C GLY A 161 -5.18 15.45 -1.77
N ASN A 162 -4.75 14.19 -1.73
CA ASN A 162 -5.36 13.16 -0.90
C ASN A 162 -5.12 13.41 0.58
N SER A 163 -3.93 13.86 0.95
CA SER A 163 -3.61 14.17 2.36
C SER A 163 -4.48 15.30 2.90
N ASN A 164 -4.64 16.38 2.12
CA ASN A 164 -5.54 17.48 2.48
C ASN A 164 -7.01 17.02 2.57
N HIS A 165 -7.44 16.18 1.62
CA HIS A 165 -8.79 15.62 1.61
C HIS A 165 -9.06 14.76 2.85
N ILE A 166 -8.16 13.81 3.14
CA ILE A 166 -8.26 12.89 4.29
C ILE A 166 -8.16 13.66 5.59
N PHE A 167 -7.21 14.58 5.72
CA PHE A 167 -7.09 15.41 6.92
C PHE A 167 -8.40 16.16 7.19
N SER A 168 -8.97 16.80 6.17
CA SER A 168 -10.25 17.49 6.28
C SER A 168 -11.41 16.55 6.62
N TYR A 169 -11.40 15.33 6.09
CA TYR A 169 -12.39 14.30 6.40
C TYR A 169 -12.29 13.82 7.85
N LEU A 170 -11.09 13.44 8.28
CA LEU A 170 -10.84 12.99 9.65
C LEU A 170 -11.11 14.09 10.68
N CYS A 171 -10.86 15.37 10.35
CA CYS A 171 -11.28 16.48 11.22
C CYS A 171 -12.80 16.48 11.48
N ARG A 172 -13.61 16.14 10.47
CA ARG A 172 -15.07 16.05 10.64
C ARG A 172 -15.48 14.81 11.43
N VAL A 173 -14.81 13.69 11.17
CA VAL A 173 -15.06 12.42 11.89
C VAL A 173 -14.70 12.53 13.37
N PHE A 174 -13.56 13.13 13.69
CA PHE A 174 -13.08 13.29 15.07
C PHE A 174 -13.72 14.47 15.80
N GLY A 175 -14.20 15.47 15.07
CA GLY A 175 -14.76 16.70 15.63
C GLY A 175 -13.71 17.70 16.11
N ASP A 176 -12.42 17.46 15.83
CA ASP A 176 -11.30 18.31 16.21
C ASP A 176 -10.13 18.16 15.20
N ARG A 177 -9.01 18.87 15.46
CA ARG A 177 -7.75 18.76 14.70
C ARG A 177 -6.62 18.17 15.54
N GLU A 178 -6.94 17.55 16.68
CA GLU A 178 -5.94 17.06 17.64
C GLU A 178 -5.43 15.67 17.26
N PHE A 179 -4.80 15.60 16.08
CA PHE A 179 -4.18 14.39 15.57
C PHE A 179 -3.02 14.70 14.63
N THR A 180 -2.06 13.80 14.55
CA THR A 180 -1.06 13.79 13.47
C THR A 180 -1.39 12.69 12.48
N MET A 181 -1.02 12.90 11.22
CA MET A 181 -1.25 11.95 10.16
C MET A 181 0.01 11.83 9.29
N LEU A 182 0.44 10.61 8.98
CA LEU A 182 1.57 10.34 8.09
C LEU A 182 1.19 9.25 7.08
N PRO A 183 1.48 9.42 5.79
CA PRO A 183 1.27 8.39 4.79
C PRO A 183 2.13 7.17 5.11
N THR A 184 1.64 5.98 4.82
CA THR A 184 2.45 4.77 4.82
C THR A 184 3.19 4.59 3.48
N ASP A 185 4.08 3.62 3.44
CA ASP A 185 4.76 3.18 2.21
C ASP A 185 3.93 2.15 1.42
N GLY A 186 2.63 2.02 1.73
CA GLY A 186 1.73 1.10 1.04
C GLY A 186 1.33 1.60 -0.36
N ASP A 187 0.81 0.67 -1.17
CA ASP A 187 0.41 0.92 -2.55
C ASP A 187 -0.64 2.05 -2.68
N GLU A 188 -0.55 2.76 -3.80
CA GLU A 188 -1.45 3.85 -4.18
C GLU A 188 -2.63 3.33 -5.02
N HIS A 189 -3.86 3.59 -4.58
CA HIS A 189 -5.10 3.19 -5.26
C HIS A 189 -6.09 4.37 -5.39
N MET A 190 -7.13 4.25 -6.22
CA MET A 190 -8.33 5.10 -6.19
C MET A 190 -8.08 6.62 -6.24
N GLY A 191 -7.16 7.13 -7.06
CA GLY A 191 -6.78 8.54 -7.02
C GLY A 191 -5.47 8.83 -6.27
N GLY A 192 -4.69 7.80 -5.92
CA GLY A 192 -3.40 7.91 -5.24
C GLY A 192 -3.51 7.87 -3.71
N PHE A 193 -4.65 7.40 -3.22
CA PHE A 193 -4.92 7.18 -1.82
C PHE A 193 -4.11 5.97 -1.34
N ARG A 194 -3.60 6.08 -0.12
CA ARG A 194 -2.84 5.02 0.57
C ARG A 194 -3.21 5.02 2.04
N PRO A 195 -2.83 4.00 2.82
CA PRO A 195 -3.03 4.03 4.27
C PRO A 195 -2.25 5.17 4.94
N TYR A 196 -2.73 5.62 6.11
CA TYR A 196 -2.10 6.66 6.90
C TYR A 196 -1.98 6.24 8.37
N PHE A 197 -0.80 6.39 8.95
CA PHE A 197 -0.64 6.39 10.40
C PHE A 197 -1.30 7.63 10.98
N VAL A 198 -2.20 7.45 11.93
CA VAL A 198 -2.92 8.52 12.64
C VAL A 198 -2.62 8.39 14.12
N THR A 199 -2.05 9.43 14.73
CA THR A 199 -1.80 9.47 16.18
C THR A 199 -2.72 10.47 16.84
N ARG A 200 -3.43 10.03 17.87
CA ARG A 200 -4.41 10.80 18.64
C ARG A 200 -4.17 10.65 20.13
N ARG A 201 -4.86 11.46 20.93
CA ARG A 201 -4.83 11.34 22.40
C ARG A 201 -5.31 9.97 22.92
N ASP A 202 -6.13 9.27 22.16
CA ASP A 202 -6.70 7.96 22.51
C ASP A 202 -5.89 6.77 21.97
N GLY A 203 -4.83 7.01 21.19
CA GLY A 203 -3.93 5.97 20.70
C GLY A 203 -3.44 6.18 19.27
N ARG A 204 -2.80 5.14 18.73
CA ARG A 204 -2.36 5.08 17.34
C ARG A 204 -3.30 4.22 16.51
N TRP A 205 -3.54 4.69 15.30
CA TRP A 205 -4.45 4.08 14.33
C TRP A 205 -3.80 4.07 12.95
N VAL A 206 -4.30 3.21 12.07
CA VAL A 206 -4.05 3.22 10.65
C VAL A 206 -5.37 3.52 9.96
N TYR A 207 -5.49 4.71 9.39
CA TYR A 207 -6.61 5.04 8.52
C TYR A 207 -6.38 4.43 7.15
N LYS A 208 -7.34 3.65 6.66
CA LYS A 208 -7.30 3.06 5.32
C LYS A 208 -8.42 3.67 4.47
N PRO A 209 -8.11 4.48 3.44
CA PRO A 209 -9.07 5.13 2.55
C PRO A 209 -9.63 4.17 1.48
N ARG A 210 -10.01 2.96 1.90
CA ARG A 210 -10.65 1.94 1.07
C ARG A 210 -11.75 1.27 1.88
N ASP A 211 -12.58 0.47 1.22
CA ASP A 211 -13.60 -0.33 1.91
C ASP A 211 -12.93 -1.26 2.94
N MET A 212 -13.20 -1.02 4.22
CA MET A 212 -12.63 -1.73 5.37
C MET A 212 -13.54 -2.84 5.90
N ARG A 213 -14.65 -3.14 5.20
CA ARG A 213 -15.58 -4.18 5.65
C ARG A 213 -14.96 -5.57 5.65
N ALA A 214 -14.06 -5.88 4.71
CA ALA A 214 -13.34 -7.15 4.71
C ALA A 214 -12.45 -7.31 5.96
N ASP A 215 -11.69 -6.28 6.33
CA ASP A 215 -10.89 -6.24 7.56
C ASP A 215 -11.78 -6.33 8.81
N PHE A 216 -12.85 -5.55 8.85
CA PHE A 216 -13.82 -5.55 9.96
C PHE A 216 -14.46 -6.93 10.16
N PHE A 217 -14.92 -7.57 9.08
CA PHE A 217 -15.53 -8.90 9.17
C PHE A 217 -14.52 -10.01 9.46
N THR A 218 -13.28 -9.86 9.02
CA THR A 218 -12.17 -10.75 9.42
C THR A 218 -11.93 -10.67 10.93
N LEU A 219 -11.85 -9.45 11.48
CA LEU A 219 -11.72 -9.24 12.92
C LEU A 219 -12.93 -9.81 13.70
N GLU A 220 -14.14 -9.63 13.19
CA GLU A 220 -15.36 -10.21 13.77
C GLU A 220 -15.35 -11.75 13.77
N MET A 221 -14.77 -12.37 12.74
CA MET A 221 -14.58 -13.82 12.68
C MET A 221 -13.50 -14.28 13.66
N ILE A 222 -12.42 -13.52 13.84
CA ILE A 222 -11.38 -13.80 14.85
C ILE A 222 -11.98 -13.69 16.26
N ARG A 223 -12.73 -12.62 16.55
CA ARG A 223 -13.44 -12.45 17.84
C ARG A 223 -14.39 -13.61 18.12
N PHE A 224 -15.15 -14.05 17.10
CA PHE A 224 -15.98 -15.23 17.20
C PHE A 224 -15.17 -16.52 17.42
N ALA A 225 -14.08 -16.74 16.68
CA ALA A 225 -13.21 -17.89 16.83
C ALA A 225 -12.63 -17.98 18.26
N ASN A 226 -12.24 -16.85 18.85
CA ASN A 226 -11.77 -16.79 20.24
C ASN A 226 -12.82 -17.22 21.27
N THR A 227 -14.12 -17.24 20.93
CA THR A 227 -15.17 -17.78 21.82
C THR A 227 -15.27 -19.31 21.80
N ILE A 228 -14.72 -19.95 20.77
CA ILE A 228 -14.73 -21.41 20.59
C ILE A 228 -13.34 -22.04 20.68
N PHE A 229 -12.27 -21.24 20.54
CA PHE A 229 -10.89 -21.66 20.73
C PHE A 229 -10.55 -21.73 22.22
N PRO A 230 -9.62 -22.61 22.61
CA PRO A 230 -9.11 -22.61 23.97
C PRO A 230 -8.29 -21.32 24.25
N PRO A 231 -8.21 -20.85 25.50
CA PRO A 231 -7.57 -19.57 25.84
C PRO A 231 -6.14 -19.42 25.34
N GLU A 232 -5.35 -20.50 25.33
CA GLU A 232 -3.97 -20.53 24.83
C GLU A 232 -3.85 -20.30 23.31
N LEU A 233 -4.95 -20.47 22.55
CA LEU A 233 -5.01 -20.23 21.11
C LEU A 233 -5.72 -18.91 20.78
N ALA A 234 -6.16 -18.14 21.78
CA ALA A 234 -6.82 -16.87 21.55
C ALA A 234 -5.91 -15.93 20.73
N LEU A 235 -6.42 -15.49 19.59
CA LEU A 235 -5.72 -14.60 18.68
C LEU A 235 -5.90 -13.14 19.14
N PRO A 236 -4.90 -12.27 19.00
CA PRO A 236 -5.07 -10.87 19.40
C PRO A 236 -6.14 -10.19 18.54
N THR A 237 -6.97 -9.38 19.18
CA THR A 237 -8.04 -8.62 18.52
C THR A 237 -7.85 -7.15 18.81
N GLY A 238 -7.45 -6.37 17.80
CA GLY A 238 -7.48 -4.91 17.87
C GLY A 238 -8.89 -4.35 17.69
N GLU A 239 -8.99 -3.04 17.53
CA GLU A 239 -10.22 -2.34 17.16
C GLU A 239 -10.23 -1.91 15.70
N ILE A 240 -11.39 -1.99 15.05
CA ILE A 240 -11.64 -1.36 13.75
C ILE A 240 -12.88 -0.48 13.88
N ILE A 241 -12.71 0.81 13.62
CA ILE A 241 -13.80 1.79 13.52
C ILE A 241 -14.14 1.92 12.05
N LEU A 242 -15.28 1.33 11.65
CA LEU A 242 -15.84 1.50 10.31
C LEU A 242 -16.60 2.82 10.24
N LEU A 243 -16.28 3.65 9.23
CA LEU A 243 -16.91 4.94 8.99
C LEU A 243 -18.09 4.80 8.02
N ASP A 244 -18.90 5.87 7.92
CA ASP A 244 -20.14 5.87 7.13
C ASP A 244 -19.92 5.60 5.64
N ASP A 245 -18.76 5.96 5.09
CA ASP A 245 -18.35 5.72 3.71
C ASP A 245 -17.64 4.36 3.51
N HIS A 246 -17.68 3.50 4.52
CA HIS A 246 -17.00 2.20 4.61
C HIS A 246 -15.47 2.27 4.65
N THR A 247 -14.86 3.45 4.69
CA THR A 247 -13.46 3.57 5.10
C THR A 247 -13.32 3.29 6.59
N GLY A 248 -12.10 3.21 7.13
CA GLY A 248 -11.97 2.91 8.54
C GLY A 248 -10.62 3.18 9.15
N LEU A 249 -10.63 3.20 10.48
CA LEU A 249 -9.45 3.26 11.33
C LEU A 249 -9.24 1.90 11.97
N MET A 250 -8.09 1.30 11.72
CA MET A 250 -7.65 0.09 12.40
C MET A 250 -6.69 0.48 13.53
N GLN A 251 -6.83 -0.11 14.70
CA GLN A 251 -5.91 0.12 15.80
C GLN A 251 -4.50 -0.31 15.37
N PHE A 252 -3.51 0.53 15.67
CA PHE A 252 -2.12 0.26 15.32
C PHE A 252 -1.61 -0.97 16.08
N ALA A 253 -1.16 -1.99 15.34
CA ALA A 253 -0.54 -3.18 15.91
C ALA A 253 0.94 -2.90 16.20
N GLU A 254 1.33 -2.91 17.47
CA GLU A 254 2.71 -2.67 17.90
C GLU A 254 3.60 -3.87 17.57
N HIS A 255 4.59 -3.65 16.70
CA HIS A 255 5.58 -4.68 16.38
C HIS A 255 6.44 -5.01 17.59
N VAL A 256 6.57 -6.29 17.91
CA VAL A 256 7.55 -6.76 18.89
C VAL A 256 8.85 -7.10 18.17
N GLN A 257 9.92 -6.34 18.42
CA GLN A 257 11.22 -6.61 17.80
C GLN A 257 12.01 -7.69 18.52
N ASP A 258 11.86 -7.81 19.85
CA ASP A 258 12.52 -8.84 20.67
C ASP A 258 11.47 -9.49 21.58
N MET A 259 11.31 -10.81 21.43
CA MET A 259 10.36 -11.63 22.17
C MET A 259 11.12 -12.56 23.11
N ALA A 260 10.62 -12.71 24.33
CA ALA A 260 11.23 -13.62 25.29
C ALA A 260 11.20 -15.07 24.77
N LYS A 261 12.29 -15.82 24.96
CA LYS A 261 12.47 -17.17 24.39
C LYS A 261 11.36 -18.16 24.79
N ASP A 262 10.79 -17.98 25.97
CA ASP A 262 9.68 -18.77 26.50
C ASP A 262 8.32 -18.43 25.88
N GLN A 263 8.18 -17.26 25.24
CA GLN A 263 6.97 -16.84 24.51
C GLN A 263 6.95 -17.32 23.06
N VAL A 264 8.11 -17.67 22.48
CA VAL A 264 8.23 -18.13 21.09
C VAL A 264 7.29 -19.30 20.77
N PRO A 265 7.20 -20.37 21.58
CA PRO A 265 6.27 -21.46 21.31
C PRO A 265 4.80 -21.03 21.24
N ASP A 266 4.41 -20.06 22.07
CA ASP A 266 3.05 -19.53 22.11
C ASP A 266 2.71 -18.74 20.85
N TYR A 267 3.64 -17.90 20.38
CA TYR A 267 3.49 -17.18 19.12
C TYR A 267 3.26 -18.14 17.95
N PHE A 268 4.09 -19.17 17.80
CA PHE A 268 3.96 -20.12 16.69
C PHE A 268 2.68 -20.96 16.79
N ARG A 269 2.22 -21.29 18.00
CA ARG A 269 0.91 -21.93 18.20
C ARG A 269 -0.23 -21.04 17.72
N LYS A 270 -0.25 -19.76 18.11
CA LYS A 270 -1.23 -18.79 17.63
C LYS A 270 -1.14 -18.56 16.12
N LEU A 271 0.08 -18.56 15.56
CA LEU A 271 0.30 -18.47 14.11
C LEU A 271 -0.34 -19.65 13.37
N GLY A 272 -0.21 -20.87 13.89
CA GLY A 272 -0.89 -22.04 13.34
C GLY A 272 -2.41 -21.92 13.34
N GLY A 273 -2.98 -21.43 14.45
CA GLY A 273 -4.41 -21.16 14.57
C GLY A 273 -4.90 -20.07 13.61
N LEU A 274 -4.13 -18.99 13.49
CA LEU A 274 -4.41 -17.89 12.57
C LEU A 274 -4.46 -18.37 11.12
N PHE A 275 -3.51 -19.21 10.71
CA PHE A 275 -3.45 -19.74 9.34
C PHE A 275 -4.58 -20.70 9.01
N CYS A 276 -5.02 -21.51 9.99
CA CYS A 276 -6.24 -22.31 9.85
C CYS A 276 -7.45 -21.41 9.58
N LEU A 277 -7.59 -20.34 10.36
CA LEU A 277 -8.69 -19.39 10.18
C LEU A 277 -8.57 -18.60 8.87
N ALA A 278 -7.38 -18.16 8.48
CA ALA A 278 -7.13 -17.45 7.23
C ALA A 278 -7.51 -18.28 6.00
N LYS A 279 -7.27 -19.61 6.03
CA LYS A 279 -7.74 -20.53 4.99
C LYS A 279 -9.26 -20.60 4.92
N LEU A 280 -9.95 -20.69 6.05
CA LEU A 280 -11.41 -20.65 6.08
C LEU A 280 -11.96 -19.33 5.55
N LEU A 281 -11.33 -18.22 5.95
CA LEU A 281 -11.67 -16.87 5.52
C LEU A 281 -11.27 -16.59 4.08
N GLY A 282 -10.54 -17.48 3.42
CA GLY A 282 -10.13 -17.30 2.04
C GLY A 282 -9.26 -16.06 1.82
N ILE A 283 -8.34 -15.77 2.74
CA ILE A 283 -7.39 -14.67 2.60
C ILE A 283 -6.31 -15.10 1.61
N SER A 284 -6.18 -14.45 0.46
CA SER A 284 -5.19 -14.86 -0.55
C SER A 284 -3.82 -14.21 -0.38
N ASP A 285 -3.76 -13.05 0.25
CA ASP A 285 -2.59 -12.16 0.27
C ASP A 285 -1.96 -12.06 1.66
N LEU A 286 -1.88 -13.19 2.35
CA LEU A 286 -1.34 -13.26 3.71
C LEU A 286 0.16 -13.57 3.68
N HIS A 287 0.97 -12.53 3.53
CA HIS A 287 2.43 -12.61 3.51
C HIS A 287 3.05 -11.86 4.70
N GLU A 288 4.38 -11.84 4.79
CA GLU A 288 5.15 -11.32 5.92
C GLU A 288 4.90 -9.85 6.24
N GLU A 289 4.45 -9.05 5.26
CA GLU A 289 4.16 -7.63 5.48
C GLU A 289 2.75 -7.42 6.04
N ASN A 290 1.83 -8.36 5.80
CA ASN A 290 0.42 -8.28 6.20
C ASN A 290 0.12 -8.96 7.55
N ILE A 291 1.14 -9.56 8.17
CA ILE A 291 1.09 -10.08 9.54
C ILE A 291 2.04 -9.25 10.39
N MET A 292 1.53 -8.72 11.51
CA MET A 292 2.34 -8.06 12.52
C MET A 292 2.58 -9.01 13.70
N ALA A 293 3.84 -9.27 14.03
CA ALA A 293 4.22 -9.91 15.27
C ALA A 293 4.03 -8.93 16.43
N THR A 294 3.16 -9.27 17.38
CA THR A 294 2.92 -8.46 18.58
C THR A 294 3.24 -9.26 19.84
N ALA A 295 3.31 -8.57 20.98
CA ALA A 295 3.53 -9.22 22.28
C ALA A 295 2.43 -10.24 22.65
N GLU A 296 1.23 -10.10 22.10
CA GLU A 296 0.10 -11.00 22.35
C GLU A 296 0.02 -12.16 21.34
N GLY A 297 0.70 -12.05 20.20
CA GLY A 297 0.63 -13.01 19.09
C GLY A 297 0.61 -12.33 17.71
N PRO A 298 0.38 -13.11 16.63
CA PRO A 298 0.30 -12.57 15.28
C PRO A 298 -1.03 -11.87 15.02
N VAL A 299 -0.97 -10.68 14.39
CA VAL A 299 -2.13 -9.87 14.01
C VAL A 299 -2.16 -9.70 12.49
N ILE A 300 -3.29 -10.00 11.86
CA ILE A 300 -3.51 -9.63 10.45
C ILE A 300 -3.73 -8.13 10.41
N ILE A 301 -2.87 -7.41 9.70
CA ILE A 301 -2.98 -5.95 9.55
C ILE A 301 -3.54 -5.53 8.19
N ASP A 302 -3.63 -6.45 7.22
CA ASP A 302 -4.39 -6.25 5.98
C ASP A 302 -5.17 -7.52 5.58
N ALA A 303 -6.49 -7.38 5.44
CA ALA A 303 -7.38 -8.46 5.02
C ALA A 303 -8.31 -8.04 3.87
N GLU A 304 -7.90 -7.11 3.02
CA GLU A 304 -8.73 -6.65 1.89
C GLU A 304 -8.98 -7.73 0.82
N CYS A 305 -8.07 -8.70 0.72
CA CYS A 305 -8.17 -9.89 -0.14
C CYS A 305 -8.75 -11.10 0.62
N ALA A 306 -9.67 -10.87 1.56
CA ALA A 306 -10.40 -11.91 2.29
C ALA A 306 -11.72 -12.30 1.60
N PHE A 307 -12.26 -13.45 2.00
CA PHE A 307 -13.52 -14.04 1.53
C PHE A 307 -13.50 -14.54 0.08
N LEU A 308 -12.31 -14.87 -0.44
CA LEU A 308 -12.15 -15.47 -1.76
C LEU A 308 -12.39 -16.98 -1.68
N LEU A 309 -13.54 -17.44 -2.19
CA LEU A 309 -13.91 -18.86 -2.16
C LEU A 309 -12.90 -19.77 -2.89
N SER A 310 -12.20 -19.24 -3.89
CA SER A 310 -11.10 -19.92 -4.58
C SER A 310 -9.97 -20.35 -3.65
N VAL A 311 -9.75 -19.60 -2.56
CA VAL A 311 -8.77 -19.92 -1.54
C VAL A 311 -9.33 -20.93 -0.54
N VAL A 312 -10.64 -20.95 -0.31
CA VAL A 312 -11.27 -21.83 0.69
C VAL A 312 -11.35 -23.28 0.20
N GLU A 313 -11.39 -23.52 -1.11
CA GLU A 313 -11.60 -24.85 -1.67
C GLU A 313 -10.71 -25.94 -1.02
N PRO A 314 -11.31 -27.10 -0.67
CA PRO A 314 -10.57 -28.22 -0.11
C PRO A 314 -9.69 -28.84 -1.20
N ARG A 315 -8.42 -29.11 -0.86
CA ARG A 315 -7.36 -29.86 -1.62
C ARG A 315 -6.04 -29.10 -1.82
N ASN A 316 -5.96 -27.81 -1.52
CA ASN A 316 -4.69 -27.09 -1.62
C ASN A 316 -4.51 -26.04 -0.52
N PHE A 317 -3.34 -26.02 0.11
CA PHE A 317 -2.84 -24.83 0.77
C PHE A 317 -1.95 -24.13 -0.24
N SER A 318 -2.32 -22.94 -0.71
CA SER A 318 -1.44 -22.22 -1.63
C SER A 318 -0.06 -22.07 -0.98
N ASP A 319 1.00 -22.40 -1.73
CA ASP A 319 2.38 -22.15 -1.28
C ASP A 319 2.58 -20.67 -0.94
N LEU A 320 1.79 -19.80 -1.57
CA LEU A 320 1.76 -18.36 -1.35
C LEU A 320 1.33 -17.95 0.07
N LEU A 321 0.44 -18.69 0.74
CA LEU A 321 -0.03 -18.30 2.07
C LEU A 321 1.05 -18.49 3.15
N PHE A 322 1.82 -19.59 3.07
CA PHE A 322 2.78 -19.98 4.11
C PHE A 322 4.23 -19.71 3.70
N GLY A 323 4.55 -19.84 2.43
CA GLY A 323 5.92 -19.92 1.93
C GLY A 323 6.74 -18.69 2.28
N HIS A 324 6.15 -17.50 2.09
CA HIS A 324 6.81 -16.24 2.41
C HIS A 324 7.13 -16.10 3.90
N VAL A 325 6.17 -16.37 4.78
CA VAL A 325 6.36 -16.29 6.24
C VAL A 325 7.40 -17.32 6.70
N ILE A 326 7.32 -18.56 6.23
CA ILE A 326 8.29 -19.61 6.56
C ILE A 326 9.70 -19.19 6.10
N HIS A 327 9.81 -18.62 4.90
CA HIS A 327 11.08 -18.18 4.32
C HIS A 327 11.72 -17.08 5.16
N VAL A 328 11.01 -16.00 5.48
CA VAL A 328 11.60 -14.89 6.24
C VAL A 328 12.08 -15.29 7.63
N PHE A 329 11.38 -16.21 8.31
CA PHE A 329 11.84 -16.76 9.60
C PHE A 329 13.11 -17.60 9.45
N ASN A 330 13.19 -18.44 8.43
CA ASN A 330 14.36 -19.32 8.23
C ASN A 330 15.58 -18.58 7.68
N ASP A 331 15.38 -17.52 6.91
CA ASP A 331 16.43 -16.65 6.39
C ASP A 331 16.91 -15.62 7.44
N GLY A 332 16.25 -15.57 8.60
CA GLY A 332 16.60 -14.67 9.69
C GLY A 332 16.29 -13.21 9.39
N ILE A 333 15.30 -12.94 8.54
CA ILE A 333 14.90 -11.60 8.13
C ILE A 333 13.97 -11.01 9.18
N LEU A 334 14.36 -9.86 9.75
CA LEU A 334 13.50 -9.09 10.65
C LEU A 334 12.54 -8.19 9.84
N CYS A 335 11.26 -8.50 9.90
CA CYS A 335 10.16 -7.79 9.22
C CYS A 335 8.88 -7.85 10.07
N ASN A 336 7.74 -7.37 9.55
CA ASN A 336 6.49 -7.26 10.32
C ASN A 336 6.10 -8.61 10.97
N ALA A 337 6.16 -9.73 10.25
CA ALA A 337 5.73 -11.03 10.76
C ALA A 337 6.73 -11.73 11.70
N THR A 338 7.97 -11.25 11.78
CA THR A 338 9.08 -11.89 12.52
C THR A 338 9.56 -11.02 13.68
N PHE A 339 10.42 -11.59 14.53
CA PHE A 339 10.98 -10.95 15.71
C PHE A 339 12.27 -11.67 16.11
N GLU A 340 13.14 -11.02 16.87
CA GLU A 340 14.29 -11.67 17.50
C GLU A 340 13.90 -12.36 18.81
N ALA A 341 14.61 -13.43 19.18
CA ALA A 341 14.49 -14.07 20.48
C ALA A 341 15.87 -14.48 21.00
N GLY A 342 16.44 -13.62 21.86
CA GLY A 342 17.82 -13.75 22.33
C GLY A 342 18.85 -13.53 21.23
N GLY A 343 18.65 -12.47 20.45
CA GLY A 343 19.61 -11.93 19.48
C GLY A 343 19.59 -12.58 18.10
N GLN A 344 18.58 -13.39 17.78
CA GLN A 344 18.38 -13.97 16.45
C GLN A 344 16.89 -14.23 16.19
N VAL A 345 16.47 -14.13 14.93
CA VAL A 345 15.13 -14.56 14.52
C VAL A 345 15.01 -16.09 14.68
N PRO A 346 13.95 -16.62 15.31
CA PRO A 346 13.79 -18.05 15.49
C PRO A 346 13.50 -18.74 14.16
N ALA A 347 14.28 -19.76 13.82
CA ALA A 347 14.02 -20.57 12.63
C ALA A 347 12.63 -21.25 12.72
N PHE A 348 11.82 -21.10 11.67
CA PHE A 348 10.45 -21.63 11.60
C PHE A 348 10.44 -23.14 11.81
N TYR A 349 11.36 -23.86 11.15
CA TYR A 349 11.39 -25.32 11.18
C TYR A 349 11.57 -25.89 12.60
N SER A 350 12.28 -25.16 13.47
CA SER A 350 12.46 -25.51 14.89
C SER A 350 11.21 -25.31 15.74
N GLN A 351 10.22 -24.56 15.23
CA GLN A 351 8.95 -24.24 15.90
C GLN A 351 7.74 -24.92 15.22
N SER A 352 8.00 -25.73 14.18
CA SER A 352 6.99 -26.40 13.35
C SER A 352 5.99 -27.23 14.17
N GLU A 353 6.43 -27.87 15.24
CA GLU A 353 5.56 -28.64 16.14
C GLU A 353 4.47 -27.75 16.78
N TYR A 354 4.86 -26.59 17.33
CA TYR A 354 3.91 -25.65 17.96
C TYR A 354 2.93 -25.07 16.94
N PHE A 355 3.42 -24.74 15.75
CA PHE A 355 2.59 -24.31 14.64
C PHE A 355 1.54 -25.36 14.26
N CYS A 356 1.97 -26.62 14.07
CA CYS A 356 1.08 -27.72 13.73
C CYS A 356 0.05 -28.01 14.83
N GLN A 357 0.45 -27.93 16.11
CA GLN A 357 -0.45 -28.05 17.25
C GLN A 357 -1.55 -26.98 17.23
N GLY A 358 -1.17 -25.71 16.99
CA GLY A 358 -2.12 -24.60 16.92
C GLY A 358 -3.10 -24.74 15.76
N TYR A 359 -2.59 -25.08 14.57
CA TYR A 359 -3.41 -25.34 13.39
C TYR A 359 -4.43 -26.47 13.65
N GLN A 360 -3.97 -27.61 14.17
CA GLN A 360 -4.83 -28.77 14.42
C GLN A 360 -5.91 -28.47 15.47
N THR A 361 -5.56 -27.70 16.50
CA THR A 361 -6.51 -27.29 17.54
C THR A 361 -7.59 -26.38 16.96
N ALA A 362 -7.21 -25.38 16.17
CA ALA A 362 -8.16 -24.51 15.47
C ALA A 362 -9.09 -25.30 14.55
N ALA A 363 -8.54 -26.20 13.72
CA ALA A 363 -9.32 -27.00 12.78
C ALA A 363 -10.39 -27.86 13.49
N ARG A 364 -10.03 -28.50 14.62
CA ARG A 364 -10.99 -29.25 15.45
C ARG A 364 -12.06 -28.34 16.05
N CYS A 365 -11.70 -27.20 16.64
CA CYS A 365 -12.66 -26.26 17.19
C CYS A 365 -13.66 -25.76 16.13
N LEU A 366 -13.20 -25.49 14.91
CA LEU A 366 -14.06 -25.11 13.79
C LEU A 366 -15.01 -26.24 13.38
N MET A 367 -14.53 -27.49 13.34
CA MET A 367 -15.34 -28.67 13.02
C MET A 367 -16.39 -28.95 14.11
N ASP A 368 -16.01 -28.89 15.38
CA ASP A 368 -16.91 -29.13 16.52
C ASP A 368 -18.01 -28.07 16.63
N ASN A 369 -17.77 -26.86 16.09
CA ASN A 369 -18.71 -25.74 16.09
C ASN A 369 -19.21 -25.37 14.69
N MET A 370 -19.19 -26.33 13.75
CA MET A 370 -19.41 -26.11 12.31
C MET A 370 -20.66 -25.30 11.98
N GLU A 371 -21.81 -25.60 12.59
CA GLU A 371 -23.04 -24.89 12.28
C GLU A 371 -22.98 -23.39 12.65
N ALA A 372 -22.41 -23.06 13.81
CA ALA A 372 -22.24 -21.68 14.25
C ALA A 372 -21.25 -20.92 13.36
N VAL A 373 -20.13 -21.57 12.98
CA VAL A 373 -19.13 -21.04 12.05
C VAL A 373 -19.78 -20.71 10.70
N LEU A 374 -20.48 -21.67 10.09
CA LEU A 374 -21.13 -21.49 8.79
C LEU A 374 -22.19 -20.39 8.83
N ASN A 375 -22.96 -20.29 9.92
CA ASN A 375 -23.99 -19.26 10.05
C ASN A 375 -23.39 -17.86 10.16
N LYS A 376 -22.31 -17.68 10.95
CA LYS A 376 -21.59 -16.40 11.03
C LYS A 376 -20.96 -16.04 9.68
N TYR A 377 -20.30 -16.99 9.01
CA TYR A 377 -19.68 -16.77 7.70
C TYR A 377 -20.69 -16.36 6.63
N MET A 378 -21.81 -17.09 6.51
CA MET A 378 -22.85 -16.79 5.52
C MET A 378 -23.52 -15.44 5.78
N LYS A 379 -23.67 -15.03 7.06
CA LYS A 379 -24.16 -13.70 7.42
C LYS A 379 -23.20 -12.59 6.94
N ILE A 380 -21.89 -12.81 7.06
CA ILE A 380 -20.86 -11.88 6.57
C ILE A 380 -20.93 -11.77 5.04
N LEU A 381 -20.94 -12.88 4.32
CA LEU A 381 -21.08 -12.87 2.85
C LEU A 381 -22.35 -12.16 2.38
N GLY A 382 -23.46 -12.30 3.12
CA GLY A 382 -24.72 -11.61 2.84
C GLY A 382 -24.72 -10.12 3.13
N SER A 383 -23.69 -9.57 3.78
CA SER A 383 -23.59 -8.15 4.15
C SER A 383 -23.05 -7.24 3.02
N ALA A 384 -23.07 -7.72 1.77
CA ALA A 384 -22.68 -7.00 0.56
C ALA A 384 -21.25 -6.42 0.60
N CYS A 385 -20.28 -7.24 1.01
CA CYS A 385 -18.87 -6.86 1.05
C CYS A 385 -18.29 -6.70 -0.37
N SER A 386 -17.49 -5.65 -0.57
CA SER A 386 -16.65 -5.51 -1.76
C SER A 386 -15.28 -6.10 -1.43
N ILE A 387 -14.90 -7.16 -2.13
CA ILE A 387 -13.65 -7.90 -1.88
C ILE A 387 -12.61 -7.47 -2.91
N ARG A 388 -11.36 -7.17 -2.49
CA ARG A 388 -10.27 -6.91 -3.44
C ARG A 388 -9.91 -8.21 -4.17
N ILE A 389 -9.73 -8.12 -5.48
CA ILE A 389 -9.25 -9.23 -6.31
C ILE A 389 -8.01 -8.77 -7.08
N VAL A 390 -7.05 -9.67 -7.24
CA VAL A 390 -5.75 -9.36 -7.84
C VAL A 390 -5.52 -10.30 -9.05
N PRO A 391 -6.10 -9.99 -10.23
CA PRO A 391 -5.94 -10.84 -11.42
C PRO A 391 -4.55 -10.75 -12.06
N VAL A 392 -3.78 -9.72 -11.68
CA VAL A 392 -2.43 -9.43 -12.15
C VAL A 392 -1.62 -8.95 -10.93
N PRO A 393 -0.37 -9.40 -10.74
CA PRO A 393 0.47 -8.92 -9.65
C PRO A 393 0.59 -7.40 -9.63
N THR A 394 0.46 -6.80 -8.44
CA THR A 394 0.54 -5.34 -8.28
C THR A 394 1.88 -4.77 -8.78
N ALA A 395 2.97 -5.52 -8.58
CA ALA A 395 4.31 -5.16 -9.02
C ALA A 395 4.41 -4.89 -10.53
N ASP A 396 3.64 -5.60 -11.36
CA ASP A 396 3.69 -5.47 -12.81
C ASP A 396 3.23 -4.09 -13.29
N PHE A 397 2.30 -3.45 -12.56
CA PHE A 397 1.77 -2.15 -12.95
C PHE A 397 2.81 -1.02 -12.85
N TYR A 398 3.80 -1.14 -11.96
CA TYR A 398 4.87 -0.14 -11.87
C TYR A 398 5.68 -0.05 -13.16
N GLY A 399 5.95 -1.19 -13.80
CA GLY A 399 6.59 -1.25 -15.11
C GLY A 399 5.74 -0.57 -16.19
N ASP A 400 4.44 -0.87 -16.23
CA ASP A 400 3.51 -0.29 -17.22
C ASP A 400 3.38 1.22 -17.07
N ILE A 401 3.25 1.70 -15.83
CA ILE A 401 3.17 3.13 -15.53
C ILE A 401 4.46 3.80 -16.03
N CYS A 402 5.63 3.24 -15.72
CA CYS A 402 6.88 3.78 -16.25
C CYS A 402 6.86 3.83 -17.78
N SER A 403 6.55 2.72 -18.47
CA SER A 403 6.45 2.68 -19.93
C SER A 403 5.47 3.72 -20.48
N TYR A 404 4.32 3.91 -19.84
CA TYR A 404 3.29 4.88 -20.21
C TYR A 404 3.80 6.33 -20.21
N TYR A 405 4.67 6.69 -19.26
CA TYR A 405 5.30 8.03 -19.22
C TYR A 405 6.47 8.17 -20.18
N MET A 406 7.22 7.09 -20.40
CA MET A 406 8.46 7.10 -21.18
C MET A 406 8.24 7.03 -22.70
N ASP A 407 7.18 6.36 -23.14
CA ASP A 407 6.81 6.25 -24.54
C ASP A 407 5.37 6.72 -24.76
N SER A 408 5.24 7.96 -25.24
CA SER A 408 3.93 8.54 -25.54
C SER A 408 3.20 7.86 -26.70
N SER A 409 3.92 7.20 -27.62
CA SER A 409 3.37 6.55 -28.81
C SER A 409 2.80 5.16 -28.52
N GLY A 410 3.31 4.48 -27.49
CA GLY A 410 2.89 3.13 -27.08
C GLY A 410 1.75 3.07 -26.06
N ARG A 411 1.26 4.21 -25.55
CA ARG A 411 0.29 4.27 -24.43
C ARG A 411 -0.98 3.44 -24.63
N GLU A 412 -1.58 3.53 -25.82
CA GLU A 412 -2.81 2.79 -26.14
C GLU A 412 -2.54 1.28 -26.17
N GLN A 413 -1.41 0.86 -26.74
CA GLN A 413 -1.03 -0.54 -26.78
C GLN A 413 -0.77 -1.12 -25.38
N GLU A 414 -0.16 -0.34 -24.49
CA GLU A 414 0.06 -0.72 -23.08
C GLU A 414 -1.26 -0.95 -22.35
N ILE A 415 -2.22 -0.02 -22.49
CA ILE A 415 -3.56 -0.15 -21.90
C ILE A 415 -4.28 -1.41 -22.43
N LEU A 416 -4.24 -1.63 -23.75
CA LEU A 416 -4.89 -2.79 -24.38
C LEU A 416 -4.25 -4.12 -23.95
N SER A 417 -2.92 -4.15 -23.82
CA SER A 417 -2.15 -5.28 -23.32
C SER A 417 -2.57 -5.62 -21.88
N ARG A 418 -2.54 -4.62 -20.98
CA ARG A 418 -2.88 -4.83 -19.57
C ARG A 418 -4.34 -5.20 -19.37
N ARG A 419 -5.26 -4.59 -20.13
CA ARG A 419 -6.68 -4.98 -20.16
C ARG A 419 -6.83 -6.48 -20.45
N ASN A 420 -6.15 -7.01 -21.46
CA ASN A 420 -6.25 -8.43 -21.82
C ASN A 420 -5.76 -9.36 -20.71
N LEU A 421 -4.65 -8.99 -20.05
CA LEU A 421 -4.12 -9.73 -18.91
C LEU A 421 -5.10 -9.72 -17.73
N ILE A 422 -5.66 -8.55 -17.41
CA ILE A 422 -6.68 -8.41 -16.35
C ILE A 422 -7.89 -9.29 -16.67
N LEU A 423 -8.44 -9.23 -17.88
CA LEU A 423 -9.62 -10.03 -18.24
C LEU A 423 -9.34 -11.54 -18.16
N SER A 424 -8.17 -11.99 -18.64
CA SER A 424 -7.75 -13.39 -18.52
C SER A 424 -7.63 -13.84 -17.05
N GLY A 425 -7.02 -13.02 -16.20
CA GLY A 425 -6.92 -13.29 -14.76
C GLY A 425 -8.30 -13.31 -14.08
N LEU A 426 -9.20 -12.41 -14.45
CA LEU A 426 -10.58 -12.38 -13.95
C LEU A 426 -11.37 -13.61 -14.35
N GLU A 427 -11.24 -14.09 -15.59
CA GLU A 427 -11.87 -15.35 -16.02
C GLU A 427 -11.46 -16.52 -15.11
N GLN A 428 -10.18 -16.60 -14.73
CA GLN A 428 -9.69 -17.63 -13.81
C GLN A 428 -10.22 -17.43 -12.40
N ILE A 429 -10.12 -16.22 -11.84
CA ILE A 429 -10.60 -15.92 -10.49
C ILE A 429 -12.09 -16.21 -10.37
N LEU A 430 -12.92 -15.69 -11.29
CA LEU A 430 -14.37 -15.88 -11.24
C LEU A 430 -14.75 -17.35 -11.41
N TYR A 431 -14.05 -18.12 -12.25
CA TYR A 431 -14.25 -19.56 -12.37
C TYR A 431 -13.91 -20.31 -11.07
N GLN A 432 -12.76 -19.99 -10.45
CA GLN A 432 -12.36 -20.57 -9.16
C GLN A 432 -13.28 -20.14 -8.00
N MET A 433 -13.91 -18.97 -8.10
CA MET A 433 -14.96 -18.53 -7.18
C MET A 433 -16.33 -19.16 -7.51
N HIS A 434 -16.39 -20.01 -8.54
CA HIS A 434 -17.59 -20.62 -9.09
C HIS A 434 -18.67 -19.64 -9.53
N LEU A 435 -18.26 -18.45 -9.95
CA LEU A 435 -19.12 -17.43 -10.57
C LEU A 435 -19.13 -17.55 -12.10
N LEU A 436 -18.43 -18.55 -12.65
CA LEU A 436 -18.48 -18.93 -14.06
C LEU A 436 -18.54 -20.44 -14.19
N PHE A 437 -19.27 -20.96 -15.18
CA PHE A 437 -19.24 -22.40 -15.49
C PHE A 437 -17.94 -22.84 -16.19
N SER A 438 -17.27 -21.94 -16.89
CA SER A 438 -16.02 -22.18 -17.61
C SER A 438 -15.24 -20.88 -17.77
N PRO A 439 -13.91 -20.88 -17.54
CA PRO A 439 -13.11 -19.68 -17.72
C PRO A 439 -12.91 -19.36 -19.20
N LYS A 440 -12.95 -20.36 -20.10
CA LYS A 440 -12.61 -20.16 -21.51
C LYS A 440 -13.61 -19.24 -22.20
N GLN A 441 -13.14 -18.11 -22.72
CA GLN A 441 -13.93 -17.14 -23.51
C GLN A 441 -15.13 -16.57 -22.74
N ALA A 442 -15.09 -16.57 -21.41
CA ALA A 442 -16.19 -16.03 -20.61
C ALA A 442 -16.31 -14.51 -20.78
N ALA A 443 -15.20 -13.79 -20.84
CA ALA A 443 -15.18 -12.36 -21.12
C ALA A 443 -15.76 -12.05 -22.52
N ALA A 444 -15.40 -12.84 -23.54
CA ALA A 444 -15.92 -12.67 -24.89
C ALA A 444 -17.45 -12.87 -24.94
N ARG A 445 -17.98 -13.92 -24.28
CA ARG A 445 -19.43 -14.14 -24.18
C ARG A 445 -20.14 -13.02 -23.42
N ALA A 446 -19.56 -12.56 -22.30
CA ALA A 446 -20.13 -11.48 -21.51
C ALA A 446 -20.16 -10.15 -22.28
N ILE A 447 -19.19 -9.90 -23.17
CA ILE A 447 -19.22 -8.75 -24.09
C ILE A 447 -20.39 -8.88 -25.07
N GLU A 448 -20.58 -10.05 -25.70
CA GLU A 448 -21.69 -10.29 -26.63
C GLU A 448 -23.06 -10.13 -25.96
N GLN A 449 -23.15 -10.47 -24.67
CA GLN A 449 -24.36 -10.34 -23.85
C GLN A 449 -24.56 -8.93 -23.27
N GLY A 450 -23.60 -8.03 -23.42
CA GLY A 450 -23.64 -6.66 -22.87
C GLY A 450 -23.40 -6.59 -21.35
N GLU A 451 -22.97 -7.69 -20.74
CA GLU A 451 -22.67 -7.82 -19.31
C GLU A 451 -21.27 -7.26 -18.97
N LEU A 452 -20.33 -7.31 -19.91
CA LEU A 452 -18.96 -6.82 -19.78
C LEU A 452 -18.71 -5.63 -20.73
N LYS A 453 -18.25 -4.51 -20.16
CA LYS A 453 -17.95 -3.25 -20.84
C LYS A 453 -16.44 -2.97 -20.81
N PRO A 454 -15.66 -3.49 -21.78
CA PRO A 454 -14.20 -3.41 -21.73
C PRO A 454 -13.69 -1.96 -21.87
N ASP A 455 -14.47 -1.09 -22.51
CA ASP A 455 -14.18 0.33 -22.65
C ASP A 455 -14.17 1.08 -21.31
N ILE A 456 -14.94 0.62 -20.31
CA ILE A 456 -14.88 1.17 -18.95
C ILE A 456 -13.52 0.82 -18.33
N LEU A 457 -13.09 -0.44 -18.43
CA LEU A 457 -11.80 -0.88 -17.89
C LEU A 457 -10.65 -0.13 -18.54
N GLU A 458 -10.67 0.03 -19.88
CA GLU A 458 -9.64 0.77 -20.63
C GLU A 458 -9.54 2.23 -20.18
N ARG A 459 -10.68 2.91 -20.00
CA ARG A 459 -10.70 4.31 -19.53
C ARG A 459 -10.17 4.43 -18.10
N CYS A 460 -10.48 3.48 -17.21
CA CYS A 460 -9.97 3.50 -15.85
C CYS A 460 -8.45 3.25 -15.84
N LEU A 461 -7.97 2.24 -16.57
CA LEU A 461 -6.53 1.99 -16.73
C LEU A 461 -5.78 3.21 -17.30
N ALA A 462 -6.33 3.84 -18.32
CA ALA A 462 -5.75 5.06 -18.89
C ALA A 462 -5.66 6.19 -17.86
N ASN A 463 -6.72 6.36 -17.04
CA ASN A 463 -6.76 7.34 -15.96
C ASN A 463 -5.74 7.01 -14.87
N ASP A 464 -5.71 5.77 -14.41
CA ASP A 464 -4.81 5.34 -13.33
C ASP A 464 -3.35 5.48 -13.75
N PHE A 465 -3.00 5.04 -14.96
CA PHE A 465 -1.64 5.20 -15.48
C PHE A 465 -1.29 6.67 -15.65
N TYR A 466 -2.22 7.47 -16.19
CA TYR A 466 -2.06 8.91 -16.28
C TYR A 466 -1.91 9.61 -14.93
N TYR A 467 -2.37 9.02 -13.82
CA TYR A 467 -2.13 9.55 -12.48
C TYR A 467 -1.12 8.75 -11.67
N SER A 468 -0.41 7.79 -12.29
CA SER A 468 0.58 6.93 -11.62
C SER A 468 -0.01 6.07 -10.49
N GLN A 469 -1.15 5.44 -10.75
CA GLN A 469 -1.92 4.67 -9.77
C GLN A 469 -2.09 3.24 -10.23
N ILE A 470 -2.33 2.36 -9.26
CA ILE A 470 -2.64 0.97 -9.51
C ILE A 470 -4.17 0.81 -9.47
N PRO A 471 -4.79 0.26 -10.53
CA PRO A 471 -6.23 0.07 -10.60
C PRO A 471 -6.73 -0.82 -9.45
N LEU A 472 -7.75 -0.36 -8.72
CA LEU A 472 -8.34 -1.16 -7.64
C LEU A 472 -9.49 -2.03 -8.15
N LEU A 473 -9.18 -3.29 -8.41
CA LEU A 473 -10.17 -4.29 -8.83
C LEU A 473 -10.85 -4.94 -7.63
N ARG A 474 -12.19 -4.95 -7.67
CA ARG A 474 -13.01 -5.50 -6.60
C ARG A 474 -14.16 -6.33 -7.14
N LEU A 475 -14.51 -7.38 -6.42
CA LEU A 475 -15.72 -8.17 -6.60
C LEU A 475 -16.73 -7.78 -5.51
N ARG A 476 -17.87 -7.22 -5.90
CA ARG A 476 -19.03 -7.11 -5.03
C ARG A 476 -19.82 -8.41 -5.12
N TYR A 477 -19.78 -9.18 -4.05
CA TYR A 477 -20.47 -10.45 -3.96
C TYR A 477 -21.96 -10.25 -3.63
N CYS A 478 -22.85 -11.00 -4.30
CA CYS A 478 -24.29 -10.96 -4.04
C CYS A 478 -24.84 -12.39 -3.96
N LEU A 479 -25.52 -12.72 -2.86
CA LEU A 479 -26.11 -14.06 -2.64
C LEU A 479 -27.44 -14.28 -3.38
N SER A 480 -28.10 -13.21 -3.81
CA SER A 480 -29.47 -13.24 -4.35
C SER A 480 -29.62 -12.56 -5.71
N GLY A 481 -28.50 -12.29 -6.40
CA GLY A 481 -28.48 -11.54 -7.65
C GLY A 481 -27.10 -11.56 -8.31
N PRO A 482 -26.91 -10.77 -9.39
CA PRO A 482 -25.64 -10.73 -10.09
C PRO A 482 -24.54 -10.18 -9.19
N CYS A 483 -23.36 -10.79 -9.27
CA CYS A 483 -22.15 -10.20 -8.71
C CYS A 483 -21.64 -9.11 -9.65
N GLN A 484 -20.84 -8.18 -9.14
CA GLN A 484 -20.28 -7.09 -9.95
C GLN A 484 -18.78 -7.03 -9.78
N VAL A 485 -18.04 -7.03 -10.89
CA VAL A 485 -16.63 -6.66 -10.90
C VAL A 485 -16.52 -5.17 -11.20
N THR A 486 -15.82 -4.48 -10.32
CA THR A 486 -15.59 -3.04 -10.40
C THR A 486 -14.11 -2.75 -10.51
N VAL A 487 -13.76 -1.72 -11.28
CA VAL A 487 -12.44 -1.08 -11.28
C VAL A 487 -12.63 0.34 -10.75
N ASP A 488 -11.89 0.67 -9.70
CA ASP A 488 -12.00 1.95 -8.97
C ASP A 488 -13.43 2.33 -8.57
N GLY A 489 -14.24 1.31 -8.23
CA GLY A 489 -15.64 1.48 -7.83
C GLY A 489 -16.64 1.59 -8.98
N ILE A 490 -16.18 1.61 -10.23
CA ILE A 490 -17.02 1.61 -11.42
C ILE A 490 -17.22 0.18 -11.91
N SER A 491 -18.48 -0.27 -12.00
CA SER A 491 -18.82 -1.60 -12.52
C SER A 491 -18.53 -1.70 -14.02
N PHE A 492 -17.81 -2.74 -14.42
CA PHE A 492 -17.55 -3.02 -15.83
C PHE A 492 -17.87 -4.47 -16.23
N TRP A 493 -18.19 -5.35 -15.26
CA TRP A 493 -18.64 -6.71 -15.53
C TRP A 493 -19.73 -7.11 -14.54
N GLU A 494 -20.95 -7.32 -15.03
CA GLU A 494 -22.03 -7.94 -14.27
C GLU A 494 -21.99 -9.45 -14.46
N VAL A 495 -21.74 -10.19 -13.39
CA VAL A 495 -21.62 -11.66 -13.43
C VAL A 495 -22.97 -12.25 -13.01
N THR A 496 -23.78 -12.59 -14.00
CA THR A 496 -25.14 -13.11 -13.82
C THR A 496 -25.17 -14.60 -13.46
N GLU A 497 -24.14 -15.35 -13.86
CA GLU A 497 -23.88 -16.72 -13.43
C GLU A 497 -23.47 -16.74 -11.94
N SER A 498 -24.43 -16.89 -11.02
CA SER A 498 -24.12 -17.00 -9.58
C SER A 498 -24.62 -18.32 -8.99
N ARG A 499 -23.79 -18.92 -8.13
CA ARG A 499 -24.18 -20.10 -7.34
C ARG A 499 -25.20 -19.75 -6.28
N GLN A 500 -26.06 -20.73 -6.00
CA GLN A 500 -27.04 -20.61 -4.93
C GLN A 500 -26.34 -20.65 -3.56
N PRO A 501 -26.84 -19.92 -2.54
CA PRO A 501 -26.26 -19.88 -1.20
C PRO A 501 -25.94 -21.25 -0.58
N GLN A 502 -26.73 -22.28 -0.90
CA GLN A 502 -26.54 -23.65 -0.43
C GLN A 502 -25.23 -24.27 -0.94
N GLN A 503 -24.81 -23.95 -2.16
CA GLN A 503 -23.57 -24.49 -2.72
C GLN A 503 -22.34 -23.87 -2.05
N ILE A 504 -22.39 -22.57 -1.72
CA ILE A 504 -21.32 -21.89 -0.97
C ILE A 504 -21.19 -22.51 0.41
N ARG A 505 -22.32 -22.72 1.10
CA ARG A 505 -22.34 -23.39 2.40
C ARG A 505 -21.70 -24.77 2.34
N SER A 506 -21.99 -25.55 1.29
CA SER A 506 -21.40 -26.88 1.09
C SER A 506 -19.89 -26.85 0.85
N ILE A 507 -19.37 -25.82 0.15
CA ILE A 507 -17.92 -25.64 -0.03
C ILE A 507 -17.25 -25.35 1.32
N LEU A 508 -17.82 -24.43 2.10
CA LEU A 508 -17.30 -24.08 3.43
C LEU A 508 -17.33 -25.28 4.36
N GLU A 509 -18.42 -26.05 4.36
CA GLU A 509 -18.55 -27.28 5.14
C GLU A 509 -17.47 -28.30 4.75
N SER A 510 -17.28 -28.52 3.43
CA SER A 510 -16.24 -29.42 2.92
C SER A 510 -14.83 -28.96 3.29
N ALA A 511 -14.59 -27.65 3.29
CA ALA A 511 -13.30 -27.07 3.69
C ALA A 511 -13.02 -27.27 5.18
N ILE A 512 -14.00 -27.04 6.05
CA ILE A 512 -13.87 -27.27 7.51
C ILE A 512 -13.57 -28.74 7.79
N CYS A 513 -14.32 -29.67 7.19
CA CYS A 513 -14.08 -31.10 7.32
C CYS A 513 -12.66 -31.46 6.87
N TRP A 514 -12.26 -31.03 5.67
CA TRP A 514 -10.94 -31.32 5.12
C TRP A 514 -9.81 -30.78 6.00
N MET A 515 -9.91 -29.55 6.52
CA MET A 515 -8.86 -28.96 7.37
C MET A 515 -8.60 -29.77 8.66
N ALA A 516 -9.61 -30.49 9.16
CA ALA A 516 -9.52 -31.35 10.34
C ALA A 516 -9.04 -32.79 10.02
N GLU A 517 -8.94 -33.17 8.74
CA GLU A 517 -8.50 -34.51 8.34
C GLU A 517 -6.99 -34.72 8.57
N PRO A 518 -6.56 -35.97 8.87
CA PRO A 518 -5.14 -36.30 9.02
C PRO A 518 -4.27 -35.93 7.80
N ASN A 519 -4.82 -36.02 6.60
CA ASN A 519 -4.09 -35.70 5.37
C ASN A 519 -3.78 -34.20 5.25
N ALA A 520 -4.74 -33.33 5.63
CA ALA A 520 -4.50 -31.89 5.63
C ALA A 520 -3.45 -31.51 6.68
N TYR A 521 -3.52 -32.13 7.87
CA TYR A 521 -2.50 -31.98 8.91
C TYR A 521 -1.11 -32.39 8.42
N GLU A 522 -0.99 -33.55 7.79
CA GLU A 522 0.30 -34.03 7.28
C GLU A 522 0.85 -33.09 6.17
N MET A 523 -0.01 -32.54 5.33
CA MET A 523 0.39 -31.54 4.33
C MET A 523 0.90 -30.24 4.98
N VAL A 524 0.21 -29.73 6.00
CA VAL A 524 0.66 -28.57 6.77
C VAL A 524 1.99 -28.85 7.47
N ARG A 525 2.13 -30.04 8.04
CA ARG A 525 3.35 -30.47 8.72
C ARG A 525 4.54 -30.56 7.77
N GLN A 526 4.37 -31.19 6.60
CA GLN A 526 5.44 -31.31 5.60
C GLN A 526 5.94 -29.92 5.18
N LYS A 527 5.02 -28.99 4.88
CA LYS A 527 5.38 -27.60 4.58
C LYS A 527 6.07 -26.91 5.75
N ALA A 528 5.54 -27.05 6.96
CA ALA A 528 6.11 -26.47 8.18
C ALA A 528 7.50 -27.03 8.54
N GLU A 529 7.88 -28.18 7.98
CA GLU A 529 9.20 -28.81 8.15
C GLU A 529 10.10 -28.65 6.91
N GLY A 530 9.63 -27.96 5.86
CA GLY A 530 10.38 -27.71 4.62
C GLY A 530 10.50 -28.91 3.69
N ARG A 531 9.54 -29.84 3.72
CA ARG A 531 9.53 -31.09 2.95
C ARG A 531 8.62 -31.07 1.72
#